data_AF-A0A957CET2-F1
#
_entry.id   AF-A0A957CET2-F1
#
_cell.length_a   1.000
_cell.length_b   1.000
_cell.length_c   1.000
_cell.angle_alpha   90.00
_cell.angle_beta   90.00
_cell.angle_gamma   90.00
#
_symmetry.space_group_name_H-M   'P 1'
#
loop_
_entity.id
_entity.type
_entity.pdbx_description
1 polymer ?
#
loop_
_entity_poly.entity_id
_entity_poly.type
_entity_poly.pdbx_seq_one_letter_code
_entity_poly.pdbx_strand_id
1 'polypeptide(L)'
;MNLIGKLSVFPRLPDAIGRLNELAYNLWWSWEPDAQALFAFIDTDLWEETNHNPVKFLRNVQQEKLNDAAGDNAFLTAYAAVLADFDAYMAPDASTWFGRNHADKRDDVIAYFSAEFGLHEALPIYSGGLG
;
A
#
# COMPACT_ATOMS: atom_id res chain seq x y z
N MET A 1 -17.99 28.44 -24.80
CA MET A 1 -17.93 28.14 -23.35
C MET A 1 -16.98 26.97 -23.20
N ASN A 2 -15.70 27.23 -22.96
CA ASN A 2 -14.66 26.20 -22.96
C ASN A 2 -14.58 25.59 -21.56
N LEU A 3 -15.23 24.45 -21.36
CA LEU A 3 -14.88 23.55 -20.27
C LEU A 3 -13.57 22.84 -20.66
N ILE A 4 -12.43 23.37 -20.20
CA ILE A 4 -11.19 22.58 -20.15
C ILE A 4 -11.24 21.80 -18.83
N GLY A 5 -12.05 20.74 -18.82
CA GLY A 5 -12.06 19.78 -17.72
C GLY A 5 -10.74 19.00 -17.73
N LYS A 6 -10.13 18.82 -16.56
CA LYS A 6 -8.99 17.92 -16.39
C LYS A 6 -9.55 16.49 -16.48
N LEU A 7 -9.32 15.79 -17.59
CA LEU A 7 -9.67 14.38 -17.72
C LEU A 7 -8.57 13.55 -17.05
N SER A 8 -8.83 13.04 -15.85
CA SER A 8 -7.94 12.08 -15.18
C SER A 8 -8.26 10.67 -15.66
N VAL A 9 -7.39 10.12 -16.50
CA VAL A 9 -7.45 8.70 -16.90
C VAL A 9 -6.59 7.93 -15.90
N PHE A 10 -7.21 7.06 -15.12
CA PHE A 10 -6.48 6.18 -14.20
C PHE A 10 -6.04 4.92 -14.94
N PRO A 11 -4.80 4.44 -14.73
CA PRO A 11 -4.37 3.14 -15.21
C PRO A 11 -5.31 2.06 -14.69
N ARG A 12 -5.62 1.08 -15.54
CA ARG A 12 -6.40 -0.09 -15.13
C ARG A 12 -5.43 -1.17 -14.71
N LEU A 13 -5.55 -1.64 -13.46
CA LEU A 13 -4.79 -2.79 -13.00
C LEU A 13 -5.17 -4.03 -13.82
N PRO A 14 -4.19 -4.74 -14.42
CA PRO A 14 -4.42 -6.06 -14.99
C PRO A 14 -4.94 -7.03 -13.93
N ASP A 15 -5.81 -7.95 -14.33
CA ASP A 15 -6.47 -8.88 -13.39
C ASP A 15 -5.45 -9.71 -12.57
N ALA A 16 -4.32 -10.09 -13.19
CA ALA A 16 -3.25 -10.84 -12.53
C ALA A 16 -2.61 -10.12 -11.34
N ILE A 17 -2.65 -8.78 -11.31
CA ILE A 17 -2.04 -7.93 -10.27
C ILE A 17 -3.08 -7.00 -9.63
N GLY A 18 -4.37 -7.32 -9.79
CA GLY A 18 -5.50 -6.46 -9.40
C GLY A 18 -5.55 -6.12 -7.92
N ARG A 19 -5.00 -6.97 -7.05
CA ARG A 19 -4.96 -6.76 -5.59
C ARG A 19 -3.86 -5.80 -5.14
N LEU A 20 -3.04 -5.26 -6.05
CA LEU A 20 -2.13 -4.14 -5.69
C LEU A 20 -2.89 -2.96 -5.07
N ASN A 21 -4.15 -2.77 -5.45
CA ASN A 21 -5.01 -1.76 -4.85
C ASN A 21 -5.34 -2.05 -3.38
N GLU A 22 -5.49 -3.32 -2.98
CA GLU A 22 -5.71 -3.69 -1.58
C GLU A 22 -4.49 -3.34 -0.73
N LEU A 23 -3.30 -3.70 -1.23
CA LEU A 23 -2.03 -3.32 -0.58
C LEU A 23 -1.91 -1.80 -0.49
N ALA A 24 -2.14 -1.05 -1.58
CA ALA A 24 -1.97 0.40 -1.59
C ALA A 24 -2.83 1.15 -0.54
N TYR A 25 -4.03 0.66 -0.25
CA TYR A 25 -4.97 1.29 0.70
C TYR A 25 -4.92 0.69 2.11
N ASN A 26 -3.99 -0.21 2.41
CA ASN A 26 -3.80 -0.79 3.73
C ASN A 26 -2.40 -0.51 4.25
N LEU A 27 -2.26 0.24 5.34
CA LEU A 27 -0.97 0.71 5.85
C LEU A 27 0.04 -0.41 6.20
N TRP A 28 -0.38 -1.68 6.24
CA TRP A 28 0.51 -2.82 6.39
C TRP A 28 1.75 -2.78 5.49
N TRP A 29 1.63 -2.29 4.24
CA TRP A 29 2.78 -2.17 3.33
C TRP A 29 3.90 -1.27 3.88
N SER A 30 3.60 -0.31 4.76
CA SER A 30 4.57 0.71 5.17
C SER A 30 5.68 0.17 6.06
N TRP A 31 5.45 -0.99 6.69
CA TRP A 31 6.47 -1.69 7.48
C TRP A 31 6.89 -3.03 6.85
N GLU A 32 6.41 -3.34 5.64
CA GLU A 32 6.74 -4.56 4.91
C GLU A 32 7.63 -4.25 3.69
N PRO A 33 8.96 -4.48 3.77
CA PRO A 33 9.88 -4.16 2.67
C PRO A 33 9.54 -4.87 1.37
N ASP A 34 9.08 -6.12 1.43
CA ASP A 34 8.74 -6.88 0.22
C ASP A 34 7.52 -6.30 -0.49
N ALA A 35 6.55 -5.76 0.26
CA ALA A 35 5.42 -5.04 -0.31
C ALA A 35 5.84 -3.73 -0.99
N GLN A 36 6.81 -2.99 -0.42
CA GLN A 36 7.38 -1.79 -1.04
C GLN A 36 8.15 -2.13 -2.32
N ALA A 37 8.90 -3.24 -2.30
CA ALA A 37 9.68 -3.70 -3.43
C ALA A 37 8.81 -4.01 -4.66
N LEU A 38 7.55 -4.41 -4.49
CA LEU A 38 6.62 -4.59 -5.62
C LEU A 38 6.40 -3.29 -6.41
N PHE A 39 6.17 -2.17 -5.72
CA PHE A 39 5.96 -0.88 -6.40
C PHE A 39 7.25 -0.40 -7.05
N ALA A 40 8.39 -0.54 -6.36
CA ALA A 40 9.70 -0.22 -6.90
C ALA A 40 10.07 -1.07 -8.14
N PHE A 41 9.66 -2.34 -8.17
CA PHE A 41 9.89 -3.24 -9.31
C PHE A 41 9.16 -2.75 -10.58
N ILE A 42 7.92 -2.29 -10.44
CA ILE A 42 7.12 -1.82 -11.57
C ILE A 42 7.74 -0.56 -12.18
N ASP A 43 8.07 0.42 -11.33
CA ASP A 43 8.69 1.66 -11.77
C ASP A 43 9.45 2.33 -10.60
N THR A 44 10.76 2.13 -10.55
CA THR A 44 11.59 2.62 -9.45
C THR A 44 11.62 4.15 -9.39
N ASP A 45 11.73 4.82 -10.53
CA ASP A 45 11.80 6.28 -10.59
C ASP A 45 10.48 6.89 -10.11
N LEU A 46 9.35 6.36 -10.59
CA LEU A 46 8.04 6.83 -10.14
C LEU A 46 7.79 6.54 -8.65
N TRP A 47 8.29 5.41 -8.15
CA TRP A 47 8.16 5.07 -6.74
C TRP A 47 8.82 6.12 -5.84
N GLU A 48 10.02 6.56 -6.19
CA GLU A 48 10.72 7.67 -5.52
C GLU A 48 9.99 9.01 -5.71
N GLU A 49 9.56 9.36 -6.94
CA GLU A 49 8.83 10.61 -7.23
C GLU A 49 7.48 10.72 -6.50
N THR A 50 6.92 9.59 -6.12
CA THR A 50 5.67 9.54 -5.36
C THR A 50 5.88 9.57 -3.85
N ASN A 51 7.11 9.71 -3.37
CA ASN A 51 7.49 9.60 -1.95
C ASN A 51 6.88 8.34 -1.34
N HIS A 52 7.14 7.21 -2.00
CA HIS A 52 6.70 5.90 -1.53
C HIS A 52 5.19 5.82 -1.26
N ASN A 53 4.37 6.58 -1.99
CA ASN A 53 2.92 6.58 -1.83
C ASN A 53 2.29 5.65 -2.87
N PRO A 54 1.85 4.43 -2.51
CA PRO A 54 1.37 3.45 -3.47
C PRO A 54 0.05 3.87 -4.13
N VAL A 55 -0.77 4.67 -3.46
CA VAL A 55 -2.00 5.24 -4.06
C VAL A 55 -1.65 6.27 -5.14
N LYS A 56 -0.68 7.16 -4.88
CA LYS A 56 -0.20 8.15 -5.86
C LYS A 56 0.52 7.44 -7.01
N PHE A 57 1.31 6.42 -6.71
CA PHE A 57 1.98 5.56 -7.68
C PHE A 57 1.00 4.93 -8.67
N LEU A 58 0.00 4.19 -8.18
CA LEU A 58 -0.98 3.49 -9.03
C LEU A 58 -1.82 4.44 -9.89
N ARG A 59 -1.94 5.71 -9.50
CA ARG A 59 -2.65 6.74 -10.30
C ARG A 59 -1.80 7.30 -11.43
N ASN A 60 -0.48 7.23 -11.34
CA ASN A 60 0.46 7.89 -12.26
C ASN A 60 1.27 6.90 -13.10
N VAL A 61 1.36 5.63 -12.69
CA VAL A 61 2.13 4.61 -13.38
C VAL A 61 1.61 4.38 -14.80
N GLN A 62 2.53 4.20 -15.74
CA GLN A 62 2.16 3.95 -17.13
C GLN A 62 1.51 2.56 -17.26
N GLN A 63 0.45 2.46 -18.08
CA GLN A 63 -0.25 1.20 -18.29
C GLN A 63 0.66 0.08 -18.81
N GLU A 64 1.65 0.43 -19.65
CA GLU A 64 2.64 -0.52 -20.19
C GLU A 64 3.44 -1.19 -19.07
N LYS A 65 3.95 -0.42 -18.09
CA LYS A 65 4.68 -0.94 -16.93
C LYS A 65 3.87 -1.93 -16.11
N LEU A 66 2.57 -1.65 -15.93
CA LEU A 66 1.65 -2.57 -15.25
C LEU A 66 1.45 -3.86 -16.04
N ASN A 67 1.32 -3.76 -17.37
CA ASN A 67 1.16 -4.92 -18.24
C ASN A 67 2.44 -5.77 -18.27
N ASP A 68 3.61 -5.14 -18.31
CA ASP A 68 4.91 -5.81 -18.28
C ASP A 68 5.08 -6.58 -16.96
N ALA A 69 4.81 -5.93 -15.83
CA ALA A 69 4.84 -6.58 -14.52
C ALA A 69 3.84 -7.73 -14.41
N ALA A 70 2.64 -7.58 -14.99
CA ALA A 70 1.64 -8.64 -15.04
C ALA A 70 2.04 -9.83 -15.95
N GLY A 71 3.01 -9.65 -16.84
CA GLY A 71 3.59 -10.70 -17.68
C GLY A 71 4.90 -11.28 -17.16
N ASP A 72 5.50 -10.70 -16.11
CA ASP A 72 6.78 -11.13 -15.55
C ASP A 72 6.60 -12.18 -14.44
N ASN A 73 7.12 -13.38 -14.67
CA ASN A 73 7.01 -14.49 -13.72
C ASN A 73 7.73 -14.22 -12.39
N ALA A 74 8.84 -13.48 -12.40
CA ALA A 74 9.55 -13.11 -11.18
C ALA A 74 8.72 -12.14 -10.35
N PHE A 75 8.12 -11.13 -11.00
CA PHE A 75 7.18 -10.22 -10.34
C PHE A 75 5.99 -10.97 -9.76
N LEU A 76 5.33 -11.82 -10.55
CA LEU A 76 4.15 -12.56 -10.10
C LEU A 76 4.47 -13.50 -8.93
N THR A 77 5.68 -14.07 -8.89
CA THR A 77 6.12 -14.91 -7.76
C THR A 77 6.27 -14.08 -6.49
N ALA A 78 6.95 -12.93 -6.57
CA ALA A 78 7.10 -12.03 -5.43
C ALA A 78 5.74 -11.47 -4.97
N TYR A 79 4.89 -11.08 -5.92
CA TYR A 79 3.54 -10.59 -5.68
C TYR A 79 2.68 -11.62 -4.96
N ALA A 80 2.71 -12.89 -5.38
CA ALA A 80 1.98 -13.96 -4.74
C ALA A 80 2.48 -14.23 -3.30
N ALA A 81 3.79 -14.15 -3.07
CA ALA A 81 4.36 -14.29 -1.72
C ALA A 81 3.88 -13.17 -0.79
N VAL A 82 3.99 -11.91 -1.23
CA VAL A 82 3.51 -10.75 -0.45
C VAL A 82 2.02 -10.85 -0.14
N LEU A 83 1.19 -11.29 -1.10
CA LEU A 83 -0.24 -11.47 -0.86
C LEU A 83 -0.52 -12.61 0.14
N ALA A 84 0.25 -13.69 0.10
CA ALA A 84 0.11 -14.77 1.08
C ALA A 84 0.43 -14.27 2.49
N ASP A 85 1.47 -13.47 2.66
CA ASP A 85 1.83 -12.87 3.95
C ASP A 85 0.79 -11.85 4.42
N PHE A 86 0.28 -11.02 3.51
CA PHE A 86 -0.79 -10.06 3.78
C PHE A 86 -2.07 -10.78 4.24
N ASP A 87 -2.50 -11.81 3.52
CA ASP A 87 -3.70 -12.58 3.83
C ASP A 87 -3.53 -13.33 5.18
N ALA A 88 -2.35 -13.87 5.44
CA ALA A 88 -2.04 -14.51 6.71
C ALA A 88 -2.04 -13.52 7.89
N TYR A 89 -1.57 -12.29 7.68
CA TYR A 89 -1.59 -11.25 8.72
C TYR A 89 -3.00 -10.74 9.01
N MET A 90 -3.84 -10.58 7.98
CA MET A 90 -5.20 -10.06 8.11
C MET A 90 -6.21 -11.12 8.55
N ALA A 91 -5.81 -12.40 8.59
CA ALA A 91 -6.68 -13.49 9.03
C ALA A 91 -7.21 -13.26 10.47
N PRO A 92 -8.49 -13.58 10.76
CA PRO A 92 -9.07 -13.39 12.09
C PRO A 92 -8.35 -14.15 13.21
N ASP A 93 -7.68 -15.25 12.88
CA ASP A 93 -6.90 -16.11 13.77
C ASP A 93 -5.39 -15.87 13.65
N ALA A 94 -4.97 -14.82 12.94
CA ALA A 94 -3.57 -14.44 12.82
C ALA A 94 -2.91 -14.34 14.20
N SER A 95 -1.76 -15.01 14.34
CA SER A 95 -0.94 -14.93 15.54
C SER A 95 -0.21 -13.58 15.55
N THR A 96 -0.91 -12.52 15.93
CA THR A 96 -0.29 -11.19 16.10
C THR A 96 0.45 -11.14 17.43
N TRP A 97 1.38 -10.19 17.57
CA TRP A 97 2.08 -9.97 18.85
C TRP A 97 1.09 -9.73 20.00
N PHE A 98 0.05 -8.92 19.76
CA PHE A 98 -0.97 -8.62 20.76
C PHE A 98 -1.78 -9.87 21.12
N GLY A 99 -2.21 -10.65 20.11
CA GLY A 99 -2.95 -11.89 20.33
C GLY A 99 -2.16 -12.93 21.13
N ARG A 100 -0.82 -12.98 21.00
CA ARG A 100 0.03 -13.89 21.79
C ARG A 100 0.29 -13.43 23.22
N ASN A 101 0.49 -12.13 23.43
CA ASN A 101 0.97 -11.61 24.72
C ASN A 101 -0.17 -11.08 25.61
N HIS A 102 -1.32 -10.79 25.03
CA HIS A 102 -2.48 -10.18 25.69
C HIS A 102 -3.80 -10.83 25.25
N ALA A 103 -3.80 -12.16 25.11
CA ALA A 103 -4.97 -12.93 24.69
C ALA A 103 -6.20 -12.70 25.59
N ASP A 104 -5.98 -12.43 26.87
CA ASP A 104 -6.99 -12.12 27.88
C ASP A 104 -7.72 -10.80 27.64
N LYS A 105 -7.17 -9.91 26.80
CA LYS A 105 -7.70 -8.57 26.52
C LYS A 105 -8.21 -8.41 25.09
N ARG A 106 -8.46 -9.52 24.40
CA ARG A 106 -8.85 -9.50 22.98
C ARG A 106 -10.16 -8.74 22.74
N ASP A 107 -11.08 -8.77 23.69
CA ASP A 107 -12.38 -8.12 23.62
C ASP A 107 -12.41 -6.74 24.30
N ASP A 108 -11.27 -6.28 24.84
CA ASP A 108 -11.18 -4.96 25.46
C ASP A 108 -11.22 -3.87 24.38
N VAL A 109 -11.96 -2.79 24.67
CA VAL A 109 -12.00 -1.61 23.81
C VAL A 109 -10.84 -0.68 24.18
N ILE A 110 -9.95 -0.44 23.22
CA ILE A 110 -8.80 0.47 23.38
C ILE A 110 -9.12 1.80 22.68
N ALA A 111 -9.14 2.89 23.44
CA ALA A 111 -9.23 4.25 22.89
C ALA A 111 -7.82 4.88 22.84
N TYR A 112 -7.31 5.11 21.63
CA TYR A 112 -5.99 5.74 21.42
C TYR A 112 -6.17 7.19 21.00
N PHE A 113 -5.69 8.12 21.83
CA PHE A 113 -5.74 9.56 21.56
C PHE A 113 -4.34 10.11 21.30
N SER A 114 -4.16 10.80 20.19
CA SER A 114 -2.96 11.56 19.87
C SER A 114 -3.33 12.89 19.22
N ALA A 115 -2.53 13.93 19.45
CA ALA A 115 -2.66 15.20 18.74
C ALA A 115 -2.24 15.10 17.28
N GLU A 116 -1.29 14.21 16.98
CA GLU A 116 -0.74 13.96 15.64
C GLU A 116 -0.34 12.49 15.46
N PHE A 117 -0.34 12.00 14.22
CA PHE A 117 -0.02 10.61 13.90
C PHE A 117 1.04 10.54 12.81
N GLY A 118 2.33 10.56 13.17
CA GLY A 118 3.43 10.41 12.23
C GLY A 118 3.64 8.97 11.75
N LEU A 119 2.68 8.41 11.01
CA LEU A 119 2.71 7.00 10.58
C LEU A 119 3.61 6.74 9.37
N HIS A 120 3.41 7.49 8.29
CA HIS A 120 4.20 7.38 7.06
C HIS A 120 4.12 8.69 6.27
N GLU A 121 5.15 9.03 5.50
CA GLU A 121 5.18 10.26 4.66
C GLU A 121 4.04 10.34 3.64
N ALA A 122 3.50 9.20 3.24
CA ALA A 122 2.34 9.08 2.37
C ALA A 122 1.03 9.57 3.02
N LEU A 123 1.00 9.69 4.35
CA LEU A 123 -0.13 10.17 5.15
C LEU A 123 0.32 11.42 5.93
N PRO A 124 0.17 12.63 5.37
CA PRO A 124 0.54 13.87 6.04
C PRO A 124 -0.52 14.26 7.10
N ILE A 125 -0.72 13.39 8.09
CA ILE A 125 -1.57 13.57 9.27
C ILE A 125 -0.71 13.94 10.49
N TYR A 126 0.32 14.76 10.24
CA TYR A 126 1.14 15.42 11.23
C TYR A 126 1.19 16.91 10.86
N SER A 127 1.06 17.75 11.87
CA SER A 127 1.15 19.19 11.67
C SER A 127 2.62 19.51 11.86
N GLY A 128 3.38 19.70 10.78
CA GLY A 128 4.78 20.12 10.88
C GLY A 128 4.89 21.37 11.74
N GLY A 129 5.16 21.19 13.03
CA GLY A 129 5.19 22.24 14.03
C GLY A 129 6.55 22.93 14.03
N LEU A 130 6.80 23.75 13.00
CA LEU A 130 7.76 24.85 13.06
C LEU A 130 7.27 26.12 12.34
N GLY A 131 5.94 26.35 12.28
CA GLY A 131 5.39 27.62 11.78
C GLY A 131 5.37 27.78 10.26
#